data_AF-A0A0L0D0D3-F1
#
_entry.id   AF-A0A0L0D0D3-F1
#
_cell.length_a   1.000
_cell.length_b   1.000
_cell.length_c   1.000
_cell.angle_alpha   90.00
_cell.angle_beta   90.00
_cell.angle_gamma   90.00
#
_symmetry.space_group_name_H-M   'P 1'
#
loop_
_entity.id
_entity.type
_entity.pdbx_description
1 polymer ?
#
loop_
_entity_poly.entity_id
_entity_poly.type
_entity_poly.pdbx_seq_one_letter_code
_entity_poly.pdbx_strand_id
1 'polypeptide(L)'
;MVVGILTRRSVLNAYNSDITANQIIKFLESYSHPGKNNFKSSIPMNVITQLKLWESERHRLTLEDAIVFKSFEKDFMPHLYQQIVIWANSKNYLLYYTPWPKNNTKEFDLWIKAEKYLCCIYESKNEIIDKIKEIREKLMKKRQSG
;
A
#
# COMPACT_ATOMS: atom_id res chain seq x y z
N MET A 1 -44.35 -18.59 7.73
CA MET A 1 -43.26 -17.76 8.27
C MET A 1 -41.95 -18.39 7.83
N VAL A 2 -41.14 -17.69 7.05
CA VAL A 2 -39.79 -18.15 6.66
C VAL A 2 -38.80 -17.29 7.42
N VAL A 3 -37.86 -17.92 8.13
CA VAL A 3 -36.79 -17.22 8.85
C VAL A 3 -35.49 -17.46 8.08
N GLY A 4 -34.90 -16.38 7.57
CA GLY A 4 -33.57 -16.41 6.98
C GLY A 4 -32.50 -16.07 8.01
N ILE A 5 -31.39 -16.81 8.02
CA ILE A 5 -30.23 -16.51 8.87
C ILE A 5 -29.13 -15.94 7.98
N LEU A 6 -28.77 -14.68 8.22
CA LEU A 6 -27.65 -14.03 7.56
C LEU A 6 -26.41 -14.14 8.44
N THR A 7 -25.42 -14.92 8.01
CA THR A 7 -24.13 -15.03 8.71
C THR A 7 -23.02 -14.36 7.91
N ARG A 8 -21.99 -13.85 8.59
CA ARG A 8 -20.80 -13.29 7.92
C ARG A 8 -20.21 -14.27 6.90
N ARG A 9 -20.15 -15.57 7.22
CA ARG A 9 -19.66 -16.60 6.30
C ARG A 9 -20.51 -16.71 5.03
N SER A 10 -21.84 -16.74 5.16
CA SER A 10 -22.73 -16.79 3.99
C SER A 10 -22.59 -15.56 3.09
N VAL A 11 -22.42 -14.37 3.68
CA VAL A 11 -22.24 -13.13 2.94
C VAL A 11 -20.87 -13.06 2.27
N LEU A 12 -19.80 -13.47 2.96
CA LEU A 12 -18.46 -13.54 2.36
C LEU A 12 -18.41 -14.51 1.18
N ASN A 13 -19.12 -15.63 1.24
CA ASN A 13 -19.26 -16.54 0.11
C ASN A 13 -20.02 -15.90 -1.06
N ALA A 14 -21.07 -15.12 -0.79
CA ALA A 14 -21.77 -14.36 -1.82
C ALA A 14 -20.85 -13.34 -2.49
N TYR A 15 -20.01 -12.63 -1.72
CA TYR A 15 -19.00 -11.72 -2.26
C TYR A 15 -17.92 -12.43 -3.09
N ASN A 16 -17.59 -13.69 -2.81
CA ASN A 16 -16.70 -14.48 -3.66
C ASN A 16 -17.33 -14.84 -5.02
N SER A 17 -18.67 -14.82 -5.11
CA SER A 17 -19.43 -15.09 -6.33
C SER A 17 -19.89 -13.81 -7.02
N ASP A 18 -19.18 -12.69 -6.80
CA ASP A 18 -19.46 -11.37 -7.37
C ASP A 18 -20.85 -10.77 -7.03
N ILE A 19 -21.47 -11.21 -5.93
CA ILE A 19 -22.74 -10.64 -5.44
C ILE A 19 -22.44 -9.46 -4.52
N THR A 20 -22.66 -8.22 -4.97
CA THR A 20 -22.41 -6.99 -4.21
C THR A 20 -23.34 -6.79 -3.01
N ALA A 21 -22.90 -6.00 -2.02
CA ALA A 21 -23.73 -5.67 -0.85
C ALA A 21 -25.05 -5.01 -1.25
N ASN A 22 -25.03 -4.14 -2.27
CA ASN A 22 -26.22 -3.47 -2.78
C ASN A 22 -27.23 -4.46 -3.42
N GLN A 23 -26.75 -5.53 -4.07
CA GLN A 23 -27.64 -6.57 -4.60
C GLN A 23 -28.31 -7.35 -3.46
N ILE A 24 -27.57 -7.69 -2.39
CA ILE A 24 -28.12 -8.33 -1.19
C ILE A 24 -29.17 -7.44 -0.53
N ILE A 25 -28.88 -6.14 -0.37
CA ILE A 25 -29.82 -5.16 0.20
C ILE A 25 -31.10 -5.08 -0.63
N LYS A 26 -30.99 -4.90 -1.96
CA LYS A 26 -32.16 -4.84 -2.86
C LYS A 26 -33.00 -6.11 -2.83
N PHE A 27 -32.36 -7.27 -2.76
CA PHE A 27 -33.04 -8.55 -2.61
C PHE A 27 -33.85 -8.56 -1.30
N LEU A 28 -33.21 -8.24 -0.18
CA LEU A 28 -33.88 -8.18 1.12
C LEU A 28 -35.02 -7.14 1.16
N GLU A 29 -34.88 -6.00 0.48
CA GLU A 29 -35.93 -4.98 0.37
C GLU A 29 -37.14 -5.48 -0.45
N SER A 30 -36.89 -6.15 -1.57
CA SER A 30 -37.93 -6.65 -2.48
C SER A 30 -38.77 -7.79 -1.89
N TYR A 31 -38.15 -8.60 -1.04
CA TYR A 31 -38.81 -9.73 -0.34
C TYR A 31 -39.23 -9.38 1.08
N SER A 32 -39.02 -8.14 1.53
CA SER A 32 -39.50 -7.72 2.84
C SER A 32 -41.02 -7.58 2.82
N HIS A 33 -41.66 -8.00 3.91
CA HIS A 33 -43.11 -7.85 4.02
C HIS A 33 -43.50 -6.36 3.94
N PRO A 34 -44.59 -6.01 3.23
CA PRO A 34 -45.10 -4.64 3.17
C PRO A 34 -45.64 -4.22 4.55
N GLY A 35 -44.74 -3.82 5.43
CA GLY A 35 -45.04 -3.27 6.74
C GLY A 35 -45.15 -1.75 6.67
N LYS A 36 -46.12 -1.18 7.38
CA LYS A 36 -46.17 0.25 7.70
C LYS A 36 -44.96 0.60 8.58
N ASN A 37 -43.80 0.76 7.97
CA ASN A 37 -42.60 1.17 8.69
C ASN A 37 -42.61 2.69 8.77
N ASN A 38 -42.65 3.23 9.99
CA ASN A 38 -42.25 4.61 10.28
C ASN A 38 -40.75 4.87 10.02
N PHE A 39 -40.04 3.88 9.47
CA PHE A 39 -38.62 3.91 9.14
C PHE A 39 -38.41 4.07 7.64
N LYS A 40 -37.36 4.80 7.27
CA LYS A 40 -37.01 5.14 5.88
C LYS A 40 -36.67 3.91 5.00
N SER A 41 -36.36 2.77 5.59
CA SER A 41 -36.04 1.51 4.91
C SER A 41 -36.69 0.31 5.60
N SER A 42 -37.03 -0.72 4.82
CA SER A 42 -37.61 -1.96 5.34
C SER A 42 -36.59 -2.81 6.13
N ILE A 43 -35.31 -2.61 5.83
CA ILE A 43 -34.18 -3.24 6.49
C ILE A 43 -33.58 -2.29 7.53
N PRO A 44 -33.25 -2.79 8.74
CA PRO A 44 -32.50 -2.03 9.73
C PRO A 44 -31.14 -1.51 9.22
N MET A 45 -30.82 -0.25 9.54
CA MET A 45 -29.59 0.42 9.07
C MET A 45 -28.30 -0.30 9.49
N ASN A 46 -28.28 -0.93 10.67
CA ASN A 46 -27.12 -1.70 11.14
C ASN A 46 -26.79 -2.87 10.21
N VAL A 47 -27.79 -3.58 9.68
CA VAL A 47 -27.59 -4.70 8.73
C VAL A 47 -27.02 -4.18 7.41
N ILE A 48 -27.56 -3.07 6.89
CA ILE A 48 -27.06 -2.40 5.68
C ILE A 48 -25.58 -2.03 5.85
N THR A 49 -25.26 -1.39 6.98
CA THR A 49 -23.88 -0.98 7.31
C THR A 49 -22.96 -2.19 7.43
N GLN A 50 -23.38 -3.27 8.11
CA GLN A 50 -22.58 -4.47 8.25
C GLN A 50 -22.26 -5.14 6.91
N LEU A 51 -23.25 -5.24 6.00
CA LEU A 51 -23.04 -5.76 4.65
C LEU A 51 -21.97 -4.95 3.90
N LYS A 52 -22.11 -3.63 3.88
CA LYS A 52 -21.15 -2.72 3.21
C LYS A 52 -19.76 -2.78 3.84
N LEU A 53 -19.69 -2.84 5.17
CA LEU A 53 -18.42 -3.01 5.87
C LEU A 53 -17.74 -4.29 5.41
N TRP A 54 -18.42 -5.44 5.48
CA TRP A 54 -17.86 -6.73 5.06
C TRP A 54 -17.41 -6.76 3.58
N GLU A 55 -18.10 -6.04 2.70
CA GLU A 55 -17.67 -5.87 1.30
C GLU A 55 -16.38 -5.04 1.21
N SER A 56 -16.31 -3.93 1.94
CA SER A 56 -15.10 -3.09 2.01
C SER A 56 -13.91 -3.80 2.65
N GLU A 57 -14.16 -4.76 3.55
CA GLU A 57 -13.09 -5.54 4.18
C GLU A 57 -12.27 -6.36 3.16
N ARG A 58 -12.84 -6.67 1.99
CA ARG A 58 -12.12 -7.32 0.88
C ARG A 58 -11.19 -6.37 0.13
N HIS A 59 -11.54 -5.10 0.09
CA HIS A 59 -10.83 -4.07 -0.68
C HIS A 59 -9.80 -3.32 0.17
N ARG A 60 -9.28 -3.94 1.23
CA ARG A 60 -8.27 -3.32 2.11
C ARG A 60 -6.86 -3.31 1.55
N LEU A 61 -6.59 -4.16 0.56
CA LEU A 61 -5.26 -4.28 -0.04
C LEU A 61 -5.30 -3.67 -1.44
N THR A 62 -4.44 -2.69 -1.65
CA THR A 62 -4.11 -2.17 -2.98
C THR A 62 -2.78 -2.76 -3.39
N LEU A 63 -2.72 -3.31 -4.60
CA LEU A 63 -1.48 -3.82 -5.18
C LEU A 63 -0.90 -2.71 -6.06
N GLU A 64 0.35 -2.35 -5.80
CA GLU A 64 1.08 -1.35 -6.57
C GLU A 64 2.32 -2.00 -7.16
N ASP A 65 2.56 -1.78 -8.45
CA ASP A 65 3.74 -2.28 -9.12
C ASP A 65 4.97 -1.50 -8.66
N ALA A 66 6.00 -2.22 -8.24
CA ALA A 66 7.17 -1.65 -7.60
C ALA A 66 8.47 -2.17 -8.20
N ILE A 67 9.51 -1.34 -8.13
CA ILE A 67 10.89 -1.70 -8.42
C ILE A 67 11.75 -1.59 -7.16
N VAL A 68 12.56 -2.61 -6.91
CA VAL A 68 13.50 -2.64 -5.79
C VAL A 68 14.94 -2.51 -6.29
N PHE A 69 15.59 -1.44 -5.88
CA PHE A 69 17.03 -1.23 -6.04
C PHE A 69 17.77 -1.82 -4.85
N LYS A 70 18.75 -2.67 -5.15
CA LYS A 70 19.63 -3.33 -4.18
C LYS A 70 21.09 -3.24 -4.66
N SER A 71 22.01 -3.69 -3.81
CA SER A 71 23.44 -3.81 -4.15
C SER A 71 24.09 -2.48 -4.56
N PHE A 72 23.88 -1.43 -3.77
CA PHE A 72 24.55 -0.15 -3.97
C PHE A 72 26.07 -0.26 -3.79
N GLU A 73 26.82 0.50 -4.58
CA GLU A 73 28.28 0.52 -4.55
C GLU A 73 28.80 0.97 -3.18
N LYS A 74 29.54 0.08 -2.49
CA LYS A 74 30.08 0.32 -1.14
C LYS A 74 31.00 1.54 -1.10
N ASP A 75 31.71 1.80 -2.20
CA ASP A 75 32.63 2.92 -2.31
C ASP A 75 31.93 4.28 -2.18
N PHE A 76 30.65 4.38 -2.53
CA PHE A 76 29.89 5.64 -2.48
C PHE A 76 28.87 5.69 -1.33
N MET A 77 28.84 4.67 -0.48
CA MET A 77 28.05 4.68 0.75
C MET A 77 28.71 5.59 1.80
N PRO A 78 27.92 6.24 2.69
CA PRO A 78 26.45 6.26 2.76
C PRO A 78 25.82 7.33 1.83
N HIS A 79 26.63 8.21 1.25
CA HIS A 79 26.17 9.43 0.58
C HIS A 79 25.28 9.17 -0.63
N LEU A 80 25.65 8.20 -1.48
CA LEU A 80 24.87 7.85 -2.66
C LEU A 80 23.44 7.44 -2.26
N TYR A 81 23.30 6.50 -1.32
CA TYR A 81 22.01 6.01 -0.88
C TYR A 81 21.15 7.11 -0.25
N GLN A 82 21.71 7.88 0.69
CA GLN A 82 20.98 8.96 1.36
C GLN A 82 20.48 10.02 0.37
N GLN A 83 21.30 10.43 -0.60
CA GLN A 83 20.89 11.42 -1.61
C GLN A 83 19.78 10.89 -2.53
N ILE A 84 19.86 9.62 -2.95
CA ILE A 84 18.83 9.00 -3.78
C ILE A 84 17.51 8.89 -3.00
N VAL A 85 17.53 8.46 -1.73
CA VAL A 85 16.30 8.34 -0.94
C VAL A 85 15.65 9.71 -0.74
N ILE A 86 16.42 10.74 -0.39
CA ILE A 86 15.90 12.10 -0.22
C ILE A 86 15.27 12.62 -1.52
N TRP A 87 15.90 12.34 -2.67
CA TRP A 87 15.38 12.72 -3.97
C TRP A 87 14.11 11.93 -4.36
N ALA A 88 14.09 10.62 -4.14
CA ALA A 88 12.91 9.79 -4.41
C ALA A 88 11.72 10.22 -3.53
N ASN A 89 11.99 10.61 -2.28
CA ASN A 89 10.98 11.15 -1.38
C ASN A 89 10.45 12.51 -1.85
N SER A 90 11.31 13.40 -2.36
CA SER A 90 10.87 14.72 -2.85
C SER A 90 10.02 14.64 -4.12
N LYS A 91 10.17 13.57 -4.90
CA LYS A 91 9.33 13.26 -6.07
C LYS A 91 8.11 12.38 -5.77
N ASN A 92 7.95 11.95 -4.51
CA ASN A 92 6.89 11.04 -4.07
C ASN A 92 6.87 9.69 -4.80
N TYR A 93 8.04 9.20 -5.22
CA TYR A 93 8.20 7.88 -5.85
C TYR A 93 8.50 6.76 -4.86
N LEU A 94 8.61 7.11 -3.57
CA LEU A 94 9.11 6.24 -2.53
C LEU A 94 8.01 5.36 -1.95
N LEU A 95 8.14 4.04 -2.09
CA LEU A 95 7.25 3.06 -1.45
C LEU A 95 7.86 2.53 -0.14
N TYR A 96 9.15 2.23 -0.15
CA TYR A 96 9.88 1.76 1.02
C TYR A 96 11.37 2.07 0.90
N TYR A 97 12.04 2.30 2.02
CA TYR A 97 13.50 2.37 2.09
C TYR A 97 13.98 1.75 3.39
N THR A 98 15.22 1.24 3.38
CA THR A 98 15.92 0.90 4.61
C THR A 98 16.24 2.18 5.39
N PRO A 99 15.63 2.42 6.57
CA PRO A 99 15.92 3.60 7.37
C PRO A 99 17.36 3.57 7.88
N TRP A 100 17.97 4.73 8.07
CA TRP A 100 19.33 4.86 8.60
C TRP A 100 19.33 5.45 10.01
N PRO A 101 20.18 4.93 10.93
CA PRO A 101 20.32 5.46 12.28
C PRO A 101 21.13 6.77 12.28
N LYS A 102 21.16 7.46 13.43
CA LYS A 102 21.96 8.69 13.60
C LYS A 102 23.46 8.39 13.44
N ASN A 103 24.19 9.34 12.87
CA ASN A 103 25.64 9.21 12.64
C ASN A 103 26.37 8.95 13.98
N ASN A 104 27.37 8.07 13.95
CA ASN A 104 28.29 7.73 15.06
C ASN A 104 27.79 6.74 16.12
N THR A 105 26.82 5.87 15.79
CA THR A 105 26.41 4.75 16.66
C THR A 105 26.98 3.42 16.16
N LYS A 106 27.16 2.45 17.07
CA LYS A 106 27.52 1.05 16.68
C LYS A 106 26.50 0.43 15.72
N GLU A 107 25.25 0.87 15.80
CA GLU A 107 24.17 0.51 14.89
C GLU A 107 24.41 1.01 13.46
N PHE A 108 25.05 2.18 13.31
CA PHE A 108 25.40 2.73 12.01
C PHE A 108 26.46 1.88 11.29
N ASP A 109 27.44 1.35 12.02
CA ASP A 109 28.46 0.45 11.45
C ASP A 109 27.87 -0.89 11.01
N LEU A 110 26.93 -1.43 11.80
CA LEU A 110 26.14 -2.61 11.43
C LEU A 110 25.26 -2.30 10.21
N TRP A 111 24.66 -1.11 10.19
CA TRP A 111 23.84 -0.65 9.08
C TRP A 111 24.66 -0.54 7.80
N ILE A 112 25.87 0.03 7.80
CA ILE A 112 26.74 0.09 6.61
C ILE A 112 27.01 -1.30 6.03
N LYS A 113 27.20 -2.31 6.89
CA LYS A 113 27.48 -3.68 6.48
C LYS A 113 26.25 -4.40 5.90
N ALA A 114 25.06 -4.06 6.36
CA ALA A 114 23.81 -4.66 5.90
C ALA A 114 23.46 -4.20 4.48
N GLU A 115 22.71 -5.03 3.75
CA GLU A 115 22.16 -4.64 2.44
C GLU A 115 21.18 -3.47 2.57
N LYS A 116 21.00 -2.75 1.47
CA LYS A 116 20.14 -1.56 1.39
C LYS A 116 19.11 -1.78 0.31
N TYR A 117 17.86 -1.51 0.65
CA TYR A 117 16.74 -1.64 -0.26
C TYR A 117 16.07 -0.30 -0.41
N LEU A 118 15.91 0.12 -1.66
CA LEU A 118 15.10 1.26 -2.06
C LEU A 118 14.00 0.73 -2.97
N CYS A 119 12.76 0.85 -2.53
CA CYS A 119 11.58 0.44 -3.26
C CYS A 119 10.84 1.68 -3.76
N CYS A 120 10.61 1.73 -5.06
CA CYS A 120 9.93 2.84 -5.72
C CYS A 120 8.85 2.35 -6.67
N ILE A 121 7.96 3.26 -7.06
CA ILE A 121 6.91 3.00 -8.05
C ILE A 121 7.55 2.54 -9.37
N TYR A 122 7.00 1.50 -10.01
CA TYR A 122 7.57 0.91 -11.21
C TYR A 122 7.74 1.92 -12.36
N GLU A 123 6.78 2.82 -12.55
CA GLU A 123 6.81 3.86 -13.59
C GLU A 123 8.05 4.77 -13.50
N SER A 124 8.54 5.02 -12.28
CA SER A 124 9.68 5.90 -12.00
C SER A 124 11.05 5.25 -12.26
N LYS A 125 11.09 3.98 -12.73
CA LYS A 125 12.32 3.19 -12.92
C LYS A 125 13.42 3.93 -13.66
N ASN A 126 13.12 4.49 -14.83
CA ASN A 126 14.14 5.10 -15.69
C ASN A 126 14.71 6.36 -15.06
N GLU A 127 13.85 7.21 -14.49
CA GLU A 127 14.27 8.43 -13.81
C GLU A 127 15.18 8.15 -12.61
N ILE A 128 14.88 7.11 -11.84
CA ILE A 128 15.73 6.72 -10.71
C ILE A 128 17.09 6.23 -11.19
N ILE A 129 17.13 5.40 -12.25
CA ILE A 129 18.40 4.92 -12.81
C ILE A 129 19.26 6.08 -13.29
N ASP A 130 18.67 7.04 -14.00
CA ASP A 130 19.39 8.20 -14.51
C ASP A 130 19.87 9.09 -13.36
N LYS A 131 19.06 9.23 -12.30
CA LYS A 131 19.48 9.95 -11.10
C LYS A 131 20.62 9.27 -10.35
N ILE A 132 20.61 7.95 -10.25
CA ILE A 132 21.70 7.17 -9.65
C ILE A 132 23.00 7.44 -10.41
N LYS A 133 22.96 7.43 -11.75
CA LYS A 133 24.12 7.74 -12.59
C LYS A 133 24.61 9.18 -12.36
N GLU A 134 23.71 10.16 -12.37
CA GLU A 134 24.05 11.57 -12.15
C GLU A 134 24.73 11.79 -10.78
N ILE A 135 24.18 11.20 -9.71
CA ILE A 135 24.76 11.32 -8.36
C ILE A 135 26.13 10.64 -8.31
N ARG A 136 26.27 9.46 -8.91
CA ARG A 136 27.54 8.73 -8.98
C ARG A 136 28.62 9.54 -9.70
N GLU A 137 28.30 10.16 -10.84
CA GLU A 137 29.24 11.03 -11.55
C GLU A 137 29.67 12.24 -10.72
N LYS A 138 28.73 12.87 -9.99
CA LYS A 138 29.06 13.98 -9.07
C LYS A 138 30.00 13.54 -7.96
N LEU A 139 29.78 12.36 -7.37
CA LEU A 139 30.65 11.82 -6.33
C LEU A 139 32.03 11.44 -6.88
N MET A 140 32.10 10.93 -8.11
CA MET A 140 33.38 10.65 -8.80
C MET A 140 34.19 11.92 -9.07
N LYS A 141 33.57 12.97 -9.60
CA LYS A 141 34.23 14.26 -9.83
C LYS A 141 34.74 14.88 -8.53
N LYS A 142 33.97 14.76 -7.44
CA LYS A 142 34.39 15.25 -6.11
C LYS A 142 35.61 14.50 -5.57
N ARG A 143 35.78 13.21 -5.91
CA ARG A 143 36.98 12.43 -5.56
C ARG A 143 38.20 12.74 -6.41
N GLN A 144 38.02 13.07 -7.69
CA GLN A 144 39.13 13.42 -8.59
C GLN A 144 39.68 14.83 -8.34
N SER A 145 38.87 15.71 -7.75
CA SER A 145 39.22 17.10 -7.46
C SER A 145 39.85 17.32 -6.07
N GLY A 146 39.95 16.29 -5.22
CA GLY A 146 40.49 16.38 -3.87
C GLY A 146 41.64 15.40 -3.69
#